data_AF-A0A8S9ZK95-F1
#
_entry.id   AF-A0A8S9ZK95-F1
#
_cell.length_a   1.000
_cell.length_b   1.000
_cell.length_c   1.000
_cell.angle_alpha   90.00
_cell.angle_beta   90.00
_cell.angle_gamma   90.00
#
_symmetry.space_group_name_H-M   'P 1'
#
loop_
_entity.id
_entity.type
_entity.pdbx_description
1 polymer ?
#
loop_
_entity_poly.entity_id
_entity_poly.type
_entity_poly.pdbx_seq_one_letter_code
_entity_poly.pdbx_strand_id
1 'polypeptide(L)'
;MYFLLQLIILLLACISTSCEYFGLPLGSLQNLTTPGIFGQIWLANSTAIQITNFTVEKYQKQEIIFAFISDESVEPVKYLYKVGGASSGEEMLFAMKRRLDSGLSEQRLVAITPHGTTIDQWKKFGLVTGKSKVFLI
;
A
#
# COMPACT_ATOMS: atom_id res chain seq x y z
N MET A 1 8.52 -45.19 18.11
CA MET A 1 7.30 -44.51 17.60
C MET A 1 7.24 -43.01 17.88
N TYR A 2 7.78 -42.50 19.00
CA TYR A 2 7.75 -41.06 19.33
C TYR A 2 8.58 -40.15 18.41
N PHE A 3 9.69 -40.64 17.88
CA PHE A 3 10.59 -39.84 17.01
C PHE A 3 9.94 -39.48 15.66
N LEU A 4 9.18 -40.41 15.07
CA LEU A 4 8.47 -40.17 13.82
C LEU A 4 7.36 -39.13 14.00
N LEU A 5 6.66 -39.19 15.14
CA LEU A 5 5.61 -38.23 15.50
C LEU A 5 6.19 -36.83 15.71
N GLN A 6 7.33 -36.71 16.40
CA GLN A 6 8.04 -35.44 16.60
C GLN A 6 8.53 -34.84 15.27
N LEU A 7 9.02 -35.67 14.35
CA LEU A 7 9.45 -35.24 13.02
C LEU A 7 8.27 -34.71 12.19
N ILE A 8 7.11 -35.40 12.24
CA ILE A 8 5.89 -34.98 11.54
C ILE A 8 5.35 -33.65 12.10
N ILE A 9 5.38 -33.45 13.42
CA ILE A 9 4.96 -32.19 14.06
C ILE A 9 5.90 -31.03 13.65
N LEU A 10 7.21 -31.27 13.60
CA LEU A 10 8.19 -30.26 13.17
C LEU A 10 8.01 -29.89 11.68
N LEU A 11 7.73 -30.88 10.83
CA LEU A 11 7.45 -30.66 9.41
C LEU A 11 6.15 -29.86 9.20
N LEU A 12 5.09 -30.16 9.95
CA LEU A 12 3.84 -29.40 9.92
C LEU A 12 4.02 -27.96 10.42
N ALA A 13 4.87 -27.75 11.43
CA ALA A 13 5.20 -26.41 11.92
C ALA A 13 5.97 -25.57 10.87
N CYS A 14 6.84 -26.19 10.07
CA CYS A 14 7.60 -25.49 9.02
C CYS A 14 6.76 -25.08 7.80
N ILE A 15 5.61 -25.72 7.54
CA ILE A 15 4.74 -25.40 6.38
C ILE A 15 3.82 -24.20 6.68
N SER A 16 3.77 -23.74 7.93
CA SER A 16 2.86 -22.67 8.38
C SER A 16 3.36 -21.25 8.09
N THR A 17 4.31 -21.06 7.18
CA THR A 17 4.64 -19.73 6.67
C THR A 17 3.58 -19.32 5.66
N SER A 18 2.55 -18.61 6.10
CA SER A 18 1.58 -17.99 5.18
C SER A 18 2.30 -16.93 4.35
N CYS A 19 2.48 -17.17 3.04
CA CYS A 19 2.85 -16.10 2.12
C CYS A 19 1.69 -15.10 2.07
N GLU A 20 1.91 -13.90 2.58
CA GLU A 20 0.93 -12.82 2.46
C GLU A 20 0.79 -12.41 0.99
N TYR A 21 -0.44 -12.42 0.48
CA TYR A 21 -0.75 -11.99 -0.89
C TYR A 21 -1.16 -10.52 -0.89
N PHE A 22 -0.44 -9.69 -1.67
CA PHE A 22 -0.68 -8.24 -1.73
C PHE A 22 -1.30 -7.75 -3.04
N GLY A 23 -1.44 -8.63 -4.03
CA GLY A 23 -1.91 -8.28 -5.37
C GLY A 23 -0.87 -8.46 -6.48
N LEU A 24 -1.13 -7.87 -7.64
CA LEU A 24 -0.18 -7.85 -8.77
C LEU A 24 0.79 -6.66 -8.63
N PRO A 25 2.12 -6.86 -8.74
CA PRO A 25 3.08 -5.76 -8.58
C PRO A 25 2.95 -4.74 -9.72
N LEU A 26 2.90 -3.46 -9.38
CA LEU A 26 2.85 -2.33 -10.33
C LEU A 26 4.14 -1.50 -10.35
N GLY A 27 4.86 -1.42 -9.22
CA GLY A 27 6.11 -0.66 -9.16
C GLY A 27 6.51 -0.23 -7.76
N SER A 28 7.39 0.77 -7.65
CA SER A 28 7.86 1.31 -6.37
C SER A 28 7.97 2.83 -6.38
N LEU A 29 7.73 3.44 -5.22
CA LEU A 29 7.83 4.90 -5.01
C LEU A 29 9.28 5.40 -4.92
N GLN A 30 10.23 4.52 -4.61
CA GLN A 30 11.65 4.85 -4.45
C GLN A 30 12.31 5.34 -5.76
N ASN A 31 11.77 4.96 -6.91
CA ASN A 31 12.28 5.34 -8.22
C ASN A 31 11.80 6.73 -8.68
N LEU A 32 11.12 7.47 -7.81
CA LEU A 32 10.43 8.69 -8.18
C LEU A 32 11.10 9.90 -7.51
N THR A 33 11.01 11.05 -8.16
CA THR A 33 11.75 12.30 -7.90
C THR A 33 11.54 12.94 -6.52
N THR A 34 10.78 12.32 -5.62
CA THR A 34 10.52 12.85 -4.28
C THR A 34 11.39 12.11 -3.25
N PRO A 35 12.56 12.68 -2.87
CA PRO A 35 13.41 12.08 -1.85
C PRO A 35 12.63 11.92 -0.53
N GLY A 36 12.80 10.76 0.11
CA GLY A 36 12.22 10.47 1.40
C GLY A 36 10.82 9.82 1.39
N ILE A 37 10.26 9.43 0.24
CA ILE A 37 9.07 8.55 0.20
C ILE A 37 9.43 7.21 -0.44
N PHE A 38 9.06 6.13 0.24
CA PHE A 38 9.30 4.75 -0.19
C PHE A 38 8.02 3.92 -0.07
N GLY A 39 7.94 2.86 -0.87
CA GLY A 39 6.83 1.91 -0.83
C GLY A 39 6.75 1.09 -2.11
N GLN A 40 6.25 -0.14 -2.01
CA GLN A 40 5.96 -1.02 -3.14
C GLN A 40 4.46 -0.99 -3.43
N ILE A 41 4.11 -0.93 -4.71
CA ILE A 41 2.73 -0.71 -5.16
C ILE A 41 2.22 -1.96 -5.83
N TRP A 42 1.02 -2.36 -5.42
CA TRP A 42 0.34 -3.58 -5.85
C TRP A 42 -1.09 -3.28 -6.24
N LEU A 43 -1.56 -3.88 -7.34
CA LEU A 43 -2.95 -3.94 -7.70
C LEU A 43 -3.65 -4.99 -6.82
N ALA A 44 -4.37 -4.55 -5.79
CA ALA A 44 -5.02 -5.45 -4.85
C ALA A 44 -6.32 -6.04 -5.42
N ASN A 45 -7.13 -5.20 -6.09
CA ASN A 45 -8.31 -5.61 -6.85
C ASN A 45 -8.66 -4.54 -7.88
N SER A 46 -9.81 -4.66 -8.55
CA SER A 46 -10.23 -3.73 -9.61
C SER A 46 -10.45 -2.28 -9.16
N THR A 47 -10.55 -1.97 -7.87
CA THR A 47 -10.85 -0.63 -7.34
C THR A 47 -9.85 -0.15 -6.29
N ALA A 48 -8.86 -0.98 -5.95
CA ALA A 48 -7.95 -0.74 -4.85
C ALA A 48 -6.50 -1.05 -5.22
N ILE A 49 -5.62 -0.15 -4.80
CA ILE A 49 -4.18 -0.33 -4.83
C ILE A 49 -3.69 -0.46 -3.40
N GLN A 50 -2.76 -1.39 -3.18
CA GLN A 50 -2.07 -1.57 -1.92
C GLN A 50 -0.65 -1.05 -2.02
N ILE A 51 -0.19 -0.40 -0.95
CA ILE A 51 1.16 0.13 -0.81
C ILE A 51 1.79 -0.54 0.40
N THR A 52 2.79 -1.38 0.19
CA THR A 52 3.52 -2.05 1.28
C THR A 52 4.85 -1.36 1.55
N ASN A 53 5.37 -1.55 2.77
CA ASN A 53 6.63 -0.93 3.20
C ASN A 53 6.64 0.60 2.98
N PHE A 54 5.48 1.23 3.19
CA PHE A 54 5.33 2.66 2.98
C PHE A 54 6.04 3.42 4.10
N THR A 55 7.02 4.23 3.70
CA THR A 55 7.83 5.02 4.62
C THR A 55 7.97 6.44 4.09
N VAL A 56 7.81 7.41 4.99
CA VAL A 56 8.06 8.83 4.78
C VAL A 56 9.14 9.25 5.76
N GLU A 57 10.36 9.46 5.24
CA GLU A 57 11.47 10.00 6.03
C GLU A 57 11.08 11.36 6.61
N LYS A 58 11.54 11.62 7.85
CA LYS A 58 11.31 12.90 8.53
C LYS A 58 11.75 14.02 7.58
N TYR A 59 10.95 15.10 7.51
CA TYR A 59 11.13 16.32 6.69
C TYR A 59 10.35 16.48 5.38
N GLN A 60 9.16 15.89 5.26
CA GLN A 60 8.18 16.43 4.30
C GLN A 60 7.31 17.52 4.93
N LYS A 61 7.61 18.77 4.56
CA LYS A 61 6.79 19.96 4.88
C LYS A 61 5.55 20.10 4.00
N GLN A 62 5.47 19.33 2.91
CA GLN A 62 4.40 19.43 1.92
C GLN A 62 3.41 18.28 2.10
N GLU A 63 2.13 18.61 1.92
CA GLU A 63 1.03 17.63 1.94
C GLU A 63 1.24 16.58 0.85
N ILE A 64 1.20 15.30 1.24
CA ILE A 64 1.21 14.17 0.31
C ILE A 64 -0.24 13.79 0.00
N ILE A 65 -0.60 13.84 -1.27
CA ILE A 65 -1.92 13.44 -1.77
C ILE A 65 -1.73 12.25 -2.69
N PHE A 66 -2.39 11.13 -2.38
CA PHE A 66 -2.49 10.01 -3.31
C PHE A 66 -3.55 10.32 -4.36
N ALA A 67 -3.22 10.11 -5.63
CA ALA A 67 -4.09 10.46 -6.74
C ALA A 67 -4.00 9.44 -7.88
N PHE A 68 -5.09 9.34 -8.62
CA PHE A 68 -5.15 8.67 -9.89
C PHE A 68 -5.24 9.70 -11.03
N ILE A 69 -4.73 9.34 -12.20
CA ILE A 69 -4.74 10.21 -13.39
C ILE A 69 -5.48 9.52 -14.52
N SER A 70 -6.34 10.27 -15.19
CA SER A 70 -6.90 9.95 -16.50
C SER A 70 -6.35 10.93 -17.54
N ASP A 71 -6.80 10.83 -18.79
CA ASP A 71 -6.45 11.85 -19.81
C ASP A 71 -6.99 13.24 -19.48
N GLU A 72 -8.05 13.30 -18.67
CA GLU A 72 -8.84 14.51 -18.45
C GLU A 72 -8.60 15.12 -17.06
N SER A 73 -8.23 14.29 -16.08
CA SER A 73 -8.21 14.70 -14.67
C SER A 73 -7.09 14.06 -13.85
N VAL A 74 -6.70 14.77 -12.79
CA VAL A 74 -5.93 14.22 -11.67
C VAL A 74 -6.83 14.27 -10.46
N GLU A 75 -7.20 13.11 -9.93
CA GLU A 75 -8.19 13.03 -8.86
C GLU A 75 -7.63 12.32 -7.63
N PRO A 76 -7.85 12.90 -6.43
CA PRO A 76 -7.41 12.29 -5.20
C PRO A 76 -8.17 11.00 -4.93
N VAL A 77 -7.53 10.06 -4.24
CA VAL A 77 -8.15 8.82 -3.79
C VAL A 77 -9.42 9.09 -3.00
N LYS A 78 -10.45 8.25 -3.17
CA LYS A 78 -11.71 8.38 -2.42
C LYS A 78 -11.44 8.18 -0.93
N TYR A 79 -10.72 7.10 -0.61
CA TYR A 79 -10.30 6.74 0.73
C TYR A 79 -8.86 6.24 0.73
N LEU A 80 -8.19 6.53 1.83
CA LEU A 80 -6.90 5.96 2.17
C LEU A 80 -7.04 5.25 3.52
N TYR A 81 -6.63 4.00 3.58
CA TYR A 81 -6.66 3.20 4.79
C TYR A 81 -5.25 2.77 5.17
N LYS A 82 -5.01 2.69 6.48
CA LYS A 82 -3.88 1.95 7.04
C LYS A 82 -4.37 0.55 7.40
N VAL A 83 -3.62 -0.47 6.99
CA VAL A 83 -3.84 -1.84 7.45
C VAL A 83 -3.15 -2.01 8.81
N GLY A 84 -3.85 -2.60 9.77
CA GLY A 84 -3.30 -2.97 11.06
C GLY A 84 -3.98 -4.22 11.61
N GLY A 85 -3.37 -4.86 12.61
CA GLY A 85 -3.94 -6.04 13.24
C GLY A 85 -5.02 -5.68 14.26
N ALA A 86 -6.14 -6.40 14.21
CA ALA A 86 -7.08 -6.49 15.33
C ALA A 86 -6.50 -7.40 16.43
N SER A 87 -7.04 -7.27 17.64
CA SER A 87 -6.77 -8.20 18.73
C SER A 87 -7.18 -9.66 18.41
N SER A 88 -8.01 -9.87 17.39
CA SER A 88 -8.42 -11.19 16.88
C SER A 88 -7.42 -11.83 15.91
N GLY A 89 -6.36 -11.12 15.50
CA GLY A 89 -5.44 -11.58 14.45
C GLY A 89 -5.94 -11.31 13.02
N GLU A 90 -7.13 -10.72 12.87
CA GLU A 90 -7.65 -10.27 11.57
C GLU A 90 -7.04 -8.91 11.17
N GLU A 91 -6.86 -8.70 9.87
CA GLU A 91 -6.48 -7.39 9.35
C GLU A 91 -7.68 -6.43 9.34
N MET A 92 -7.49 -5.24 9.91
CA MET A 92 -8.47 -4.16 9.91
C MET A 92 -7.96 -2.95 9.12
N LEU A 93 -8.89 -2.29 8.45
CA LEU A 93 -8.66 -1.04 7.72
C LEU A 93 -9.01 0.15 8.61
N PHE A 94 -8.00 0.93 8.98
CA PHE A 94 -8.16 2.16 9.73
C PHE A 94 -8.16 3.34 8.76
N ALA A 95 -9.28 4.06 8.70
CA ALA A 95 -9.39 5.24 7.84
C ALA A 95 -8.31 6.26 8.20
N MET A 96 -7.49 6.63 7.22
CA MET A 96 -6.52 7.70 7.38
C MET A 96 -7.14 9.00 6.90
N LYS A 97 -6.66 10.10 7.48
CA LYS A 97 -6.83 11.39 6.82
C LYS A 97 -6.16 11.29 5.45
N ARG A 98 -6.75 11.94 4.44
CA ARG A 98 -6.13 12.07 3.10
C ARG A 98 -4.79 12.82 3.14
N ARG A 99 -4.45 13.39 4.30
CA ARG A 99 -3.20 14.07 4.63
C ARG A 99 -2.36 13.17 5.52
N LEU A 100 -1.16 12.85 5.07
CA LEU A 100 -0.17 12.15 5.87
C LEU A 100 0.76 13.16 6.54
N ASP A 101 0.90 13.05 7.87
CA ASP A 101 1.91 13.77 8.63
C ASP A 101 3.28 13.10 8.45
N SER A 102 4.37 13.88 8.57
CA SER A 102 5.73 13.37 8.43
C SER A 102 6.08 12.30 9.48
N GLY A 103 6.94 11.35 9.13
CA GLY A 103 7.47 10.35 10.08
C GLY A 103 6.64 9.07 10.20
N LEU A 104 5.96 8.68 9.12
CA LEU A 104 5.35 7.35 9.01
C LEU A 104 6.40 6.36 8.54
N SER A 105 6.55 5.25 9.25
CA SER A 105 7.48 4.18 8.87
C SER A 105 6.73 2.87 8.78
N GLU A 106 7.08 2.07 7.76
CA GLU A 106 6.67 0.67 7.58
C GLU A 106 5.16 0.44 7.68
N GLN A 107 4.38 1.27 6.98
CA GLN A 107 2.93 1.08 6.91
C GLN A 107 2.52 0.30 5.68
N ARG A 108 1.45 -0.48 5.83
CA ARG A 108 0.68 -0.99 4.70
C ARG A 108 -0.53 -0.09 4.53
N LEU A 109 -0.67 0.48 3.33
CA LEU A 109 -1.77 1.37 2.98
C LEU A 109 -2.64 0.75 1.89
N VAL A 110 -3.92 1.07 1.90
CA VAL A 110 -4.86 0.75 0.83
C VAL A 110 -5.49 2.04 0.32
N ALA A 111 -5.32 2.31 -0.97
CA ALA A 111 -5.86 3.46 -1.68
C ALA A 111 -7.02 3.01 -2.57
N ILE A 112 -8.19 3.61 -2.36
CA ILE A 112 -9.38 3.36 -3.19
C ILE A 112 -9.46 4.40 -4.31
N THR A 113 -9.73 3.92 -5.53
CA THR A 113 -9.94 4.76 -6.70
C THR A 113 -10.94 5.90 -6.45
N PRO A 114 -10.82 7.03 -7.15
CA PRO A 114 -11.80 8.09 -7.10
C PRO A 114 -13.20 7.55 -7.43
N HIS A 115 -14.18 7.98 -6.64
CA HIS A 115 -15.57 7.54 -6.71
C HIS A 115 -15.83 6.02 -6.49
N GLY A 116 -14.79 5.19 -6.37
CA GLY A 116 -14.91 3.72 -6.33
C GLY A 116 -15.02 3.10 -7.73
N THR A 117 -14.50 3.80 -8.74
CA THR A 117 -14.44 3.35 -10.13
C THR A 117 -13.38 2.26 -10.32
N THR A 118 -13.41 1.58 -11.46
CA THR A 118 -12.42 0.55 -11.77
C THR A 118 -11.09 1.16 -12.23
N ILE A 119 -9.98 0.49 -11.91
CA ILE A 119 -8.60 0.97 -12.16
C ILE A 119 -8.30 1.12 -13.65
N ASP A 120 -8.96 0.36 -14.52
CA ASP A 120 -8.85 0.46 -15.99
C ASP A 120 -9.32 1.81 -16.55
N GLN A 121 -10.09 2.59 -15.80
CA GLN A 121 -10.47 3.96 -16.14
C GLN A 121 -9.34 4.97 -15.87
N TRP A 122 -8.29 4.54 -15.17
CA TRP A 122 -7.17 5.37 -14.78
C TRP A 122 -5.90 4.91 -15.50
N LYS A 123 -5.13 5.87 -15.99
CA LYS A 123 -3.87 5.59 -16.68
C LYS A 123 -2.71 5.40 -15.72
N LYS A 124 -2.76 6.07 -14.57
CA LYS A 124 -1.63 6.14 -13.63
C LYS A 124 -2.12 6.31 -12.20
N PHE A 125 -1.30 5.85 -11.27
CA PHE A 125 -1.45 6.10 -9.84
C PHE A 125 -0.18 6.75 -9.29
N GLY A 126 -0.30 7.63 -8.31
CA GLY A 126 0.87 8.12 -7.61
C GLY A 126 0.60 9.19 -6.58
N LEU A 127 1.60 10.05 -6.38
CA LEU A 127 1.66 11.04 -5.32
C LEU A 127 1.74 12.45 -5.90
N VAL A 128 1.01 13.36 -5.28
CA VAL A 128 1.11 14.80 -5.52
C VAL A 128 1.60 15.44 -4.22
N THR A 129 2.75 16.10 -4.27
CA THR A 129 3.35 16.80 -3.14
C THR A 129 3.58 18.26 -3.53
N GLY A 130 2.69 19.17 -3.11
CA GLY A 130 2.81 20.60 -3.41
C GLY A 130 3.01 20.91 -4.90
N LYS A 131 4.26 21.13 -5.32
CA LYS A 131 4.65 21.44 -6.71
C LYS A 131 5.09 20.22 -7.53
N SER A 132 5.34 19.09 -6.90
CA SER A 132 5.81 17.88 -7.57
C SER A 132 4.67 16.89 -7.74
N LYS A 133 4.62 16.29 -8.93
CA LYS A 133 3.71 15.18 -9.22
C LYS A 133 4.53 13.98 -9.65
N VAL A 134 4.23 12.86 -9.05
CA VAL A 134 4.98 11.62 -9.17
C VAL A 134 3.97 10.52 -9.50
N PHE A 135 4.14 9.84 -10.63
CA PHE A 135 3.15 8.89 -11.11
C PHE A 135 3.80 7.64 -11.66
N LEU A 136 3.20 6.50 -11.34
CA LEU A 136 3.54 5.19 -11.83
C LEU A 136 2.54 4.79 -12.93
N ILE A 137 3.09 4.13 -13.94
CA ILE A 137 2.36 3.60 -15.10
C ILE A 137 1.62 2.34 -14.67
#